data_AF-X6EK02-F1
#
_entry.id   AF-X6EK02-F1
#
_cell.length_a   1.000
_cell.length_b   1.000
_cell.length_c   1.000
_cell.angle_alpha   90.00
_cell.angle_beta   90.00
_cell.angle_gamma   90.00
#
_symmetry.space_group_name_H-M   'P 1'
#
loop_
_entity.id
_entity.type
_entity.pdbx_description
1 polymer ?
#
loop_
_entity_poly.entity_id
_entity_poly.type
_entity_poly.pdbx_seq_one_letter_code
_entity_poly.pdbx_strand_id
1 'polypeptide(L)'
;MAVGEQHIEGLEVPVYRALTQPILLGGAPRALAILNGTVAAAVGLGLQQWISGLVVWVAGHTLAVFAARRDPDFASVLVRHLRQKGWLEC
;
A
#
# COMPACT_ATOMS: atom_id res chain seq x y z
N MET A 1 -20.99 26.71 12.88
CA MET A 1 -20.39 26.86 14.22
C MET A 1 -19.18 25.95 14.27
N ALA A 2 -17.99 26.52 14.15
CA ALA A 2 -16.74 25.77 14.32
C ALA A 2 -16.55 25.53 15.83
N VAL A 3 -16.52 24.27 16.23
CA VAL A 3 -16.07 23.89 17.58
C VAL A 3 -14.60 24.26 17.64
N GLY A 4 -14.28 25.25 18.48
CA GLY A 4 -12.90 25.63 18.73
C GLY A 4 -12.15 24.46 19.34
N GLU A 5 -11.03 24.10 18.73
CA GLU A 5 -10.03 23.19 19.27
C GLU A 5 -9.46 23.85 20.54
N GLN A 6 -10.03 23.53 21.70
CA GLN A 6 -9.53 23.99 22.98
C GLN A 6 -8.30 23.15 23.31
N HIS A 7 -7.11 23.68 22.99
CA HIS A 7 -5.84 23.07 23.37
C HIS A 7 -5.72 23.03 24.90
N ILE A 8 -5.76 21.83 25.50
CA ILE A 8 -5.71 21.68 26.96
C ILE A 8 -4.26 21.39 27.37
N GLU A 9 -3.61 22.35 28.04
CA GLU A 9 -2.24 22.19 28.51
C GLU A 9 -2.09 20.92 29.38
N GLY A 10 -1.18 20.03 28.99
CA GLY A 10 -0.86 18.80 29.73
C GLY A 10 -1.64 17.53 29.32
N LEU A 11 -2.59 17.61 28.39
CA LEU A 11 -3.34 16.45 27.87
C LEU A 11 -3.03 16.10 26.41
N GLU A 12 -2.24 16.91 25.73
CA GLU A 12 -1.87 16.71 24.33
C GLU A 12 -0.38 16.37 24.18
N VAL A 13 -0.08 15.25 23.52
CA VAL A 13 1.29 14.80 23.23
C VAL A 13 1.45 14.72 21.72
N PRO A 14 2.52 15.32 21.14
CA PRO A 14 2.76 15.23 19.71
C PRO A 14 3.00 13.78 19.28
N VAL A 15 2.12 13.26 18.41
CA VAL A 15 2.26 11.93 17.81
C VAL A 15 3.09 12.05 16.54
N TYR A 16 4.20 11.32 16.47
CA TYR A 16 4.99 11.27 15.24
C TYR A 16 4.20 10.57 14.14
N ARG A 17 4.17 11.18 12.95
CA ARG A 17 3.56 10.60 11.74
C ARG A 17 4.04 9.18 11.43
N ALA A 18 5.26 8.84 11.81
CA ALA A 18 5.80 7.48 11.63
C ALA A 18 4.98 6.38 12.34
N LEU A 19 4.21 6.72 13.40
CA LEU A 19 3.37 5.75 14.11
C LEU A 19 2.02 5.53 13.45
N THR A 20 1.51 6.50 12.70
CA THR A 20 0.15 6.48 12.17
C THR A 20 0.09 6.34 10.66
N GLN A 21 1.16 6.69 9.94
CA GLN A 21 1.19 6.64 8.48
C GLN A 21 1.68 5.29 7.96
N PRO A 22 1.09 4.79 6.86
CA PRO A 22 1.57 3.59 6.20
C PRO A 22 3.04 3.70 5.77
N ILE A 23 3.81 2.63 5.97
CA ILE A 23 5.20 2.56 5.53
C ILE A 23 5.22 2.36 4.01
N LEU A 24 5.61 3.43 3.31
CA LEU A 24 5.79 3.45 1.87
C LEU A 24 7.24 3.12 1.50
N LEU A 25 7.42 2.29 0.47
CA LEU A 25 8.70 1.97 -0.14
C LEU A 25 8.70 2.53 -1.57
N GLY A 26 9.43 3.63 -1.80
CA GLY A 26 9.46 4.31 -3.10
C GLY A 26 8.11 4.90 -3.54
N GLY A 27 7.19 5.16 -2.60
CA GLY A 27 5.84 5.65 -2.89
C GLY A 27 4.79 4.55 -3.07
N ALA A 28 5.15 3.27 -3.00
CA ALA A 28 4.22 2.14 -2.97
C ALA A 28 4.10 1.53 -1.55
N PRO A 29 2.97 0.89 -1.19
CA PRO A 29 2.85 0.22 0.11
C PRO A 29 3.82 -0.96 0.16
N ARG A 30 4.61 -1.07 1.24
CA ARG A 30 5.72 -2.04 1.34
C ARG A 30 5.35 -3.46 0.91
N ALA A 31 4.16 -3.93 1.30
CA ALA A 31 3.72 -5.30 1.05
C ALA A 31 3.51 -5.58 -0.45
N LEU A 32 2.90 -4.62 -1.18
CA LEU A 32 2.68 -4.73 -2.62
C LEU A 32 3.99 -4.60 -3.39
N ALA A 33 4.89 -3.72 -2.95
CA ALA A 33 6.20 -3.58 -3.57
C ALA A 33 7.02 -4.88 -3.48
N ILE A 34 7.02 -5.54 -2.30
CA ILE A 34 7.68 -6.83 -2.10
C ILE A 34 7.03 -7.91 -2.96
N LEU A 35 5.70 -8.06 -2.90
CA LEU A 35 4.96 -9.05 -3.72
C LEU A 35 5.26 -8.90 -5.21
N ASN A 36 5.20 -7.67 -5.74
CA ASN A 36 5.49 -7.41 -7.14
C ASN A 36 6.95 -7.72 -7.50
N GLY A 37 7.89 -7.34 -6.62
CA GLY A 37 9.31 -7.68 -6.78
C GLY A 37 9.55 -9.19 -6.81
N THR A 38 8.89 -9.95 -5.92
CA THR A 38 8.99 -11.41 -5.89
C THR A 38 8.41 -12.06 -7.14
N VAL A 39 7.24 -11.62 -7.60
CA VAL A 39 6.63 -12.13 -8.84
C VAL A 39 7.53 -11.82 -10.04
N ALA A 40 8.03 -10.60 -10.14
CA ALA A 40 8.96 -10.21 -11.20
C ALA A 40 10.26 -11.02 -11.17
N ALA A 41 10.84 -11.26 -9.99
CA ALA A 41 12.04 -12.08 -9.83
C ALA A 41 11.78 -13.56 -10.19
N ALA A 42 10.64 -14.12 -9.78
CA ALA A 42 10.24 -15.47 -10.14
C ALA A 42 10.09 -15.64 -11.67
N VAL A 43 9.49 -14.65 -12.34
CA VAL A 43 9.34 -14.67 -13.81
C VAL A 43 10.69 -14.41 -14.51
N GLY A 44 11.42 -13.39 -14.09
CA GLY A 44 12.62 -12.93 -14.76
C GLY A 44 13.82 -13.85 -14.58
N LEU A 45 14.07 -14.28 -13.34
CA LEU A 45 15.19 -15.14 -12.99
C LEU A 45 14.79 -16.62 -13.00
N GLY A 46 13.61 -16.95 -12.47
CA GLY A 46 13.14 -18.34 -12.36
C GLY A 46 12.77 -18.94 -13.71
N LEU A 47 12.01 -18.22 -14.54
CA LEU A 47 11.65 -18.65 -15.90
C LEU A 47 12.67 -18.21 -16.96
N GLN A 48 13.76 -17.54 -16.55
CA GLN A 48 14.74 -16.84 -17.40
C GLN A 48 14.16 -15.82 -18.38
N GLN A 49 12.89 -15.44 -18.24
CA GLN A 49 12.22 -14.46 -19.09
C GLN A 49 12.49 -13.04 -18.57
N TRP A 50 13.75 -12.62 -18.52
CA TRP A 50 14.18 -11.38 -17.86
C TRP A 50 13.43 -10.13 -18.37
N ILE A 51 13.11 -10.06 -19.66
CA ILE A 51 12.32 -8.97 -20.24
C ILE A 51 10.90 -8.97 -19.68
N SER A 52 10.23 -10.12 -19.71
CA SER A 52 8.88 -10.25 -19.14
C SER A 52 8.86 -9.94 -17.65
N GLY A 53 9.87 -10.39 -16.90
CA GLY A 53 10.05 -10.05 -15.49
C GLY A 53 10.23 -8.54 -15.26
N LEU A 54 11.02 -7.86 -16.09
CA LEU A 54 11.21 -6.42 -16.02
C LEU A 54 9.91 -5.66 -16.35
N VAL A 55 9.17 -6.09 -17.37
CA VAL A 55 7.87 -5.49 -17.73
C VAL A 55 6.88 -5.62 -16.58
N VAL A 56 6.77 -6.82 -15.98
CA VAL A 56 5.92 -7.05 -14.80
C VAL A 56 6.35 -6.16 -13.64
N TRP A 57 7.66 -6.06 -13.39
CA TRP A 57 8.19 -5.22 -12.33
C TRP A 57 7.81 -3.74 -12.51
N VAL A 58 8.13 -3.16 -13.67
CA VAL A 58 7.88 -1.74 -13.96
C VAL A 58 6.38 -1.46 -13.95
N ALA A 59 5.58 -2.27 -14.63
CA ALA A 59 4.13 -2.07 -14.70
C ALA A 59 3.49 -2.19 -13.31
N GLY A 60 3.79 -3.25 -12.58
CA GLY A 60 3.24 -3.49 -11.25
C GLY A 60 3.68 -2.45 -10.22
N HIS A 61 4.95 -2.01 -10.26
CA HIS A 61 5.45 -1.00 -9.32
C HIS A 61 4.89 0.38 -9.62
N THR A 62 4.79 0.76 -10.90
CA THR A 62 4.16 2.02 -11.31
C THR A 62 2.69 2.06 -10.89
N LEU A 63 1.95 0.96 -11.09
CA LEU A 63 0.57 0.85 -10.65
C LEU A 63 0.45 0.96 -9.13
N ALA A 64 1.35 0.31 -8.38
CA ALA A 64 1.35 0.36 -6.90
C ALA A 64 1.65 1.76 -6.37
N VAL A 65 2.59 2.49 -6.97
CA VAL A 65 2.88 3.90 -6.62
C VAL A 65 1.68 4.79 -6.96
N PHE A 66 1.05 4.59 -8.12
CA PHE A 66 -0.14 5.35 -8.49
C PHE A 66 -1.33 5.11 -7.55
N ALA A 67 -1.56 3.85 -7.17
CA ALA A 67 -2.58 3.48 -6.20
C ALA A 67 -2.31 4.11 -4.83
N ALA A 68 -1.09 4.02 -4.30
CA ALA A 68 -0.74 4.64 -3.03
C ALA A 68 -0.77 6.18 -3.05
N ARG A 69 -0.52 6.82 -4.20
CA ARG A 69 -0.75 8.26 -4.36
C ARG A 69 -2.23 8.64 -4.27
N ARG A 70 -3.14 7.75 -4.69
CA ARG A 70 -4.59 7.98 -4.61
C ARG A 70 -5.15 7.63 -3.23
N ASP A 71 -4.74 6.51 -2.67
CA ASP A 71 -5.20 6.03 -1.39
C ASP A 71 -4.09 5.18 -0.71
N PRO A 72 -3.47 5.68 0.37
CA PRO A 72 -2.38 4.99 1.05
C PRO A 72 -2.86 3.74 1.81
N ASP A 73 -4.16 3.63 2.13
CA ASP A 73 -4.74 2.51 2.86
C ASP A 73 -5.35 1.43 1.94
N PHE A 74 -5.30 1.64 0.62
CA PHE A 74 -5.81 0.71 -0.40
C PHE A 74 -5.40 -0.75 -0.16
N ALA A 75 -4.14 -1.00 0.21
CA ALA A 75 -3.66 -2.36 0.44
C ALA A 75 -4.39 -3.06 1.60
N SER A 76 -4.69 -2.34 2.69
CA SER A 76 -5.40 -2.91 3.84
C SER A 76 -6.85 -3.24 3.50
N VAL A 77 -7.50 -2.37 2.73
CA VAL A 77 -8.86 -2.56 2.23
C VAL A 77 -8.93 -3.73 1.25
N LEU A 78 -7.98 -3.83 0.32
CA LEU A 78 -7.90 -4.92 -0.65
C LEU A 78 -7.72 -6.28 0.06
N VAL A 79 -6.80 -6.35 1.04
CA VAL A 79 -6.60 -7.56 1.84
C VAL A 79 -7.87 -7.93 2.62
N ARG A 80 -8.55 -6.94 3.19
CA ARG A 80 -9.83 -7.15 3.88
C ARG A 80 -10.90 -7.68 2.93
N HIS A 81 -10.98 -7.13 1.72
CA HIS A 81 -11.92 -7.57 0.70
C HIS A 81 -11.64 -9.01 0.25
N LEU A 82 -10.37 -9.37 0.02
CA LEU A 82 -9.97 -10.75 -0.32
C LEU A 82 -10.27 -11.75 0.80
N ARG A 83 -10.22 -11.32 2.07
CA ARG A 83 -10.55 -12.16 3.23
C ARG A 83 -12.04 -12.32 3.47
N GLN A 84 -12.85 -11.35 3.07
CA GLN A 84 -14.30 -11.40 3.23
C GLN A 84 -14.88 -12.26 2.09
N LYS A 85 -15.63 -13.31 2.42
CA LYS A 85 -16.44 -14.00 1.41
C LYS A 85 -17.42 -12.99 0.81
N GLY A 86 -17.48 -12.92 -0.52
CA GLY A 86 -18.47 -12.09 -1.22
C GLY A 86 -19.86 -12.55 -0.82
N TRP A 87 -20.50 -11.80 0.07
CA TRP A 87 -21.86 -12.07 0.55
C TRP A 87 -22.73 -10.90 0.08
N LEU A 88 -23.01 -10.92 -1.23
CA LEU A 88 -24.05 -10.12 -1.87
C LEU A 88 -24.99 -11.10 -2.59
N GLU A 89 -25.53 -12.04 -1.84
CA GLU A 89 -26.68 -12.83 -2.28
C GLU A 89 -27.90 -11.95 -1.99
N CYS A 90 -28.54 -11.44 -3.04
CA CYS A 90 -29.87 -10.82 -2.96
C CYS A 90 -30.94 -11.91 -2.94
#